data_AF-A0A561VA17-F1
#
_entry.id   AF-A0A561VA17-F1
#
_cell.length_a   1.000
_cell.length_b   1.000
_cell.length_c   1.000
_cell.angle_alpha   90.00
_cell.angle_beta   90.00
_cell.angle_gamma   90.00
#
_symmetry.space_group_name_H-M   'P 1'
#
loop_
_entity.id
_entity.type
_entity.pdbx_description
1 polymer ?
#
loop_
_entity_poly.entity_id
_entity_poly.type
_entity_poly.pdbx_seq_one_letter_code
_entity_poly.pdbx_strand_id
1 'polypeptide(L)' 'MKTSPPPRTETDVVFGHPTYRALGWVSITNPGPTTHDLALRLLRQAHQNAIRRSQRRPPR' A
#
# COMPACT_ATOMS: atom_id res chain seq x y z
N MET A 1 -21.19 7.61 11.68
CA MET A 1 -21.09 7.20 10.26
C MET A 1 -19.67 7.46 9.79
N LYS A 2 -18.90 6.44 9.39
CA LYS A 2 -17.59 6.63 8.74
C LYS A 2 -17.86 6.90 7.26
N THR A 3 -17.80 8.16 6.85
CA THR A 3 -17.90 8.55 5.43
C THR A 3 -16.70 7.95 4.71
N SER A 4 -16.93 6.90 3.90
CA SER A 4 -15.88 6.36 3.04
C SER A 4 -15.59 7.40 1.94
N PRO A 5 -14.31 7.68 1.63
CA PRO A 5 -13.98 8.59 0.53
C PRO A 5 -14.58 8.08 -0.79
N PRO A 6 -14.99 8.99 -1.71
CA PRO A 6 -15.50 8.59 -3.01
C PRO A 6 -14.47 7.73 -3.77
N PRO A 7 -14.92 6.80 -4.63
CA PRO A 7 -14.00 6.00 -5.43
C PRO A 7 -13.14 6.92 -6.28
N ARG A 8 -11.82 6.71 -6.25
CA ARG A 8 -10.89 7.44 -7.12
C ARG A 8 -11.01 6.91 -8.54
N THR A 9 -11.32 7.80 -9.47
CA THR A 9 -11.35 7.55 -10.92
C THR A 9 -10.01 7.82 -11.60
N GLU A 10 -9.08 8.47 -10.90
CA GLU A 10 -7.73 8.77 -11.40
C GLU A 10 -6.88 7.49 -11.42
N THR A 11 -6.29 7.19 -12.58
CA THR A 11 -5.40 6.04 -12.80
C THR A 11 -3.93 6.47 -12.73
N ASP A 12 -3.02 5.52 -12.58
CA ASP A 12 -1.57 5.77 -12.46
C ASP A 12 -1.23 6.69 -11.27
N VAL A 13 -1.84 6.42 -10.11
CA VAL A 13 -1.61 7.18 -8.88
C VAL A 13 -1.34 6.30 -7.66
N VAL A 14 -0.48 6.80 -6.78
CA VAL A 14 -0.15 6.21 -5.48
C VAL A 14 -0.56 7.19 -4.38
N PHE A 15 -1.35 6.74 -3.41
CA PHE A 15 -1.84 7.59 -2.31
C PHE A 15 -2.03 6.79 -1.02
N GLY A 16 -2.11 7.48 0.12
CA GLY A 16 -2.35 6.81 1.41
C GLY A 16 -3.72 6.12 1.45
N HIS A 17 -3.78 4.89 1.97
CA HIS A 17 -5.00 4.09 1.92
C HIS A 17 -6.18 4.81 2.61
N PRO A 18 -7.35 4.97 1.96
CA PRO A 18 -8.49 5.77 2.45
C PRO A 18 -8.85 5.49 3.92
N THR A 19 -8.84 4.21 4.29
CA THR A 19 -9.20 3.75 5.64
C THR A 19 -7.99 3.48 6.54
N TYR A 20 -6.83 3.14 5.98
CA TYR A 20 -5.70 2.54 6.70
C TYR A 20 -4.40 3.32 6.57
N ARG A 21 -4.45 4.55 6.05
CA ARG A 21 -3.28 5.43 5.95
C ARG A 21 -2.54 5.56 7.27
N ALA A 22 -3.27 5.71 8.39
CA ALA A 22 -2.69 5.81 9.72
C ALA A 22 -1.93 4.55 10.18
N LEU A 23 -2.23 3.39 9.59
CA LEU A 23 -1.52 2.13 9.82
C LEU A 23 -0.33 1.93 8.88
N GLY A 24 0.02 2.94 8.08
CA GLY A 24 1.10 2.90 7.10
C GLY A 24 0.74 2.21 5.78
N TRP A 25 -0.56 2.09 5.47
CA TRP A 25 -1.02 1.45 4.22
C TRP A 25 -1.11 2.46 3.08
N VAL A 26 -0.81 1.99 1.87
CA VAL A 26 -0.84 2.75 0.63
C VAL A 26 -1.76 2.04 -0.36
N SER A 27 -2.45 2.80 -1.21
CA SER A 27 -3.29 2.33 -2.30
C SER A 27 -2.70 2.78 -3.65
N ILE A 28 -2.82 1.92 -4.65
CA ILE A 28 -2.35 2.16 -6.03
C ILE A 28 -3.53 1.86 -6.96
N THR A 29 -3.87 2.81 -7.85
CA THR A 29 -4.96 2.64 -8.82
C THR A 29 -4.39 2.48 -10.22
N ASN A 30 -4.65 1.34 -10.87
CA ASN A 30 -4.25 1.02 -12.26
C ASN A 30 -2.85 1.57 -12.63
N PRO A 31 -1.77 0.93 -12.11
CA PRO A 31 -0.42 1.45 -12.29
C PRO A 31 -0.07 1.56 -13.77
N GLY A 32 0.37 2.75 -14.17
CA GLY A 32 0.88 3.08 -15.49
C GLY A 32 2.38 3.43 -15.44
N PRO A 33 2.93 3.98 -16.52
CA PRO A 33 4.36 4.28 -16.62
C PRO A 33 4.89 5.19 -15.51
N THR A 34 4.06 6.08 -14.97
CA THR A 34 4.48 7.07 -13.96
C THR A 34 4.69 6.42 -12.59
N THR A 35 3.84 5.45 -12.23
CA THR A 35 3.86 4.84 -10.89
C THR A 35 4.45 3.44 -10.87
N HIS A 36 4.75 2.83 -12.02
CA HIS A 36 5.25 1.45 -12.09
C HIS A 36 6.48 1.20 -11.21
N ASP A 37 7.52 2.01 -11.38
CA ASP A 37 8.77 1.86 -10.61
C ASP A 37 8.56 2.11 -9.12
N LEU A 38 7.73 3.10 -8.79
CA LEU A 38 7.37 3.39 -7.40
C LEU A 38 6.58 2.25 -6.78
N ALA A 39 5.62 1.67 -7.51
CA ALA A 39 4.81 0.54 -7.09
C ALA A 39 5.69 -0.69 -6.81
N LEU A 40 6.63 -1.01 -7.70
CA LEU A 40 7.58 -2.11 -7.49
C LEU A 40 8.46 -1.88 -6.26
N ARG A 41 8.96 -0.66 -6.06
CA ARG A 41 9.78 -0.31 -4.89
C ARG A 41 8.98 -0.49 -3.59
N LEU A 42 7.76 0.03 -3.53
CA LEU A 42 6.88 -0.09 -2.37
C LEU A 42 6.51 -1.55 -2.08
N LEU A 43 6.20 -2.33 -3.12
CA LEU A 43 5.86 -3.74 -2.97
C LEU A 43 7.04 -4.55 -2.41
N ARG A 44 8.25 -4.33 -2.93
CA ARG A 44 9.46 -4.98 -2.41
C ARG A 44 9.70 -4.60 -0.95
N GLN A 45 9.59 -3.32 -0.59
CA GLN A 45 9.75 -2.88 0.80
C GLN A 45 8.70 -3.49 1.74
N ALA A 46 7.43 -3.53 1.32
CA ALA A 46 6.35 -4.13 2.07
C ALA A 46 6.60 -5.63 2.31
N HIS A 47 7.06 -6.35 1.29
CA HIS A 47 7.44 -7.75 1.40
C HIS A 47 8.58 -7.98 2.40
N GLN A 48 9.66 -7.20 2.31
CA GLN A 48 10.77 -7.29 3.26
C GLN A 48 10.35 -6.98 4.70
N ASN A 49 9.44 -6.00 4.90
CA ASN A 49 8.84 -5.73 6.20
C ASN A 49 8.02 -6.91 6.73
N ALA A 50 7.25 -7.58 5.86
CA ALA A 50 6.47 -8.75 6.22
C ALA A 50 7.37 -9.92 6.66
N ILE A 51 8.45 -10.19 5.91
CA ILE A 51 9.46 -11.19 6.28
C ILE A 51 10.03 -10.88 7.68
N ARG A 52 10.50 -9.65 7.91
CA ARG A 52 11.05 -9.25 9.23
C ARG A 52 10.05 -9.45 10.37
N ARG A 53 8.78 -9.13 10.15
CA ARG A 53 7.71 -9.33 11.15
C ARG A 53 7.49 -10.82 11.42
N SER A 54 7.51 -11.65 10.37
CA SER A 54 7.37 -13.10 10.50
C SER A 54 8.53 -13.72 11.28
N GLN A 55 9.76 -13.27 11.04
CA GLN A 55 10.95 -13.79 11.73
C GLN A 55 10.98 -13.43 13.22
N ARG A 56 10.43 -12.28 13.61
CA ARG A 56 10.33 -11.85 15.02
C ARG A 56 9.20 -12.55 15.76
N ARG A 57 8.28 -13.20 15.06
CA ARG A 57 7.15 -13.88 15.68
C ARG A 57 7.65 -15.23 16.21
N PRO A 58 7.53 -15.51 17.52
CA PRO A 58 7.89 -16.82 18.04
C PRO A 58 7.02 -17.91 17.38
N PRO A 59 7.56 -19.13 17.21
CA PRO A 59 6.75 -20.25 16.78
C PRO A 59 5.57 -20.40 17.73
N ARG A 60 4.38 -20.63 17.15
CA ARG A 60 3.13 -20.76 17.89
C ARG A 60 3.00 -22.14 18.49
#